data_AF-A0A7C4KBQ5-F1
#
_entry.id   AF-A0A7C4KBQ5-F1
#
_cell.length_a   1.000
_cell.length_b   1.000
_cell.length_c   1.000
_cell.angle_alpha   90.00
_cell.angle_beta   90.00
_cell.angle_gamma   90.00
#
_symmetry.space_group_name_H-M   'P 1'
#
loop_
_entity.id
_entity.type
_entity.pdbx_description
1 polymer ?
#
loop_
_entity_poly.entity_id
_entity_poly.type
_entity_poly.pdbx_seq_one_letter_code
_entity_poly.pdbx_strand_id
1 'polypeptide(L)' 'MYADFQAAGADVLIILGDTPDRTRRYAESLPIPILVLADPNRDVYRRFGLEKALLVVQRSAPTVVDRQGVIRYMKRATIR' A
#
# COMPACT_ATOMS: atom_id res chain seq x y z
N MET A 1 6.59 -0.87 15.26
CA MET A 1 5.92 -0.18 14.14
C MET A 1 4.49 -0.67 13.89
N TYR A 2 4.24 -1.92 13.48
CA TYR A 2 2.86 -2.42 13.27
C TYR A 2 1.99 -2.33 14.54
N ALA A 3 2.52 -2.79 15.69
CA ALA A 3 1.84 -2.71 16.97
C ALA A 3 1.54 -1.25 17.41
N ASP A 4 2.39 -0.29 17.04
CA ASP A 4 2.18 1.13 17.37
C ASP A 4 0.96 1.70 16.61
N PHE A 5 0.78 1.31 15.35
CA PHE A 5 -0.42 1.66 14.57
C PHE A 5 -1.68 1.02 15.15
N GLN A 6 -1.60 -0.27 15.54
CA GLN A 6 -2.73 -0.93 16.20
C GLN A 6 -3.09 -0.28 17.53
N ALA A 7 -2.11 0.07 18.36
CA ALA A 7 -2.32 0.78 19.63
C ALA A 7 -2.94 2.17 19.43
N ALA A 8 -2.67 2.82 18.31
CA ALA A 8 -3.31 4.07 17.90
C ALA A 8 -4.72 3.89 17.30
N GLY A 9 -5.25 2.66 17.23
CA GLY A 9 -6.56 2.36 16.68
C GLY A 9 -6.63 2.43 15.15
N ALA A 10 -5.50 2.23 14.47
CA ALA A 10 -5.38 2.23 13.02
C ALA A 10 -5.13 0.80 12.49
N ASP A 11 -5.82 0.47 11.40
CA ASP A 11 -5.53 -0.72 10.61
C ASP A 11 -4.41 -0.45 9.61
N VAL A 12 -3.57 -1.45 9.36
CA VAL A 12 -2.51 -1.40 8.37
C VAL A 12 -2.78 -2.43 7.28
N LEU A 13 -2.77 -1.97 6.04
CA LEU A 13 -2.91 -2.83 4.86
C LEU A 13 -1.86 -2.49 3.80
N ILE A 14 -1.61 -3.44 2.91
CA ILE A 14 -0.71 -3.32 1.77
C ILE A 14 -1.53 -3.46 0.49
N ILE A 15 -1.27 -2.63 -0.52
CA ILE A 15 -1.84 -2.78 -1.86
C ILE A 15 -0.70 -3.06 -2.84
N LEU A 16 -0.74 -4.24 -3.44
CA LEU A 16 0.25 -4.69 -4.42
C LEU A 16 -0.32 -4.57 -5.83
N GLY A 17 0.45 -4.02 -6.75
CA GLY A 17 0.08 -3.97 -8.16
C GLY A 17 0.35 -5.27 -8.91
N ASP A 18 0.05 -6.41 -8.28
CA ASP A 18 0.28 -7.77 -8.78
C ASP A 18 -1.04 -8.57 -8.82
N THR A 19 -1.01 -9.81 -9.32
CA THR A 19 -2.21 -10.66 -9.41
C THR A 19 -2.71 -11.10 -8.02
N PRO A 20 -3.99 -11.50 -7.89
CA PRO A 20 -4.52 -12.04 -6.63
C PRO A 20 -3.71 -13.23 -6.10
N ASP A 21 -3.29 -14.17 -6.96
CA ASP A 21 -2.49 -15.34 -6.54
C ASP A 21 -1.12 -14.96 -5.97
N ARG A 22 -0.41 -14.03 -6.63
CA ARG A 22 0.90 -13.56 -6.16
C ARG A 22 0.78 -12.72 -4.89
N THR A 23 -0.26 -11.89 -4.82
CA THR A 23 -0.61 -11.11 -3.62
C THR A 23 -0.88 -12.02 -2.43
N ARG A 24 -1.65 -13.09 -2.64
CA ARG A 24 -1.94 -14.10 -1.61
C ARG A 24 -0.66 -14.77 -1.10
N ARG A 25 0.20 -15.25 -2.01
CA ARG A 25 1.49 -15.86 -1.64
C ARG A 25 2.38 -14.89 -0.87
N TYR A 26 2.39 -13.61 -1.27
CA TYR A 26 3.11 -12.58 -0.53
C TYR A 26 2.55 -12.39 0.88
N ALA A 27 1.23 -12.29 1.04
CA ALA A 27 0.59 -12.18 2.34
C ALA A 27 0.93 -13.36 3.26
N GLU A 28 0.90 -14.59 2.73
CA GLU A 28 1.25 -15.82 3.46
C GLU A 28 2.74 -15.87 3.87
N SER A 29 3.62 -15.13 3.19
CA SER A 29 5.05 -15.04 3.52
C SER A 29 5.39 -14.02 4.60
N LEU A 30 4.45 -13.14 4.97
CA LEU A 30 4.71 -12.10 5.97
C LEU A 30 4.71 -12.68 7.38
N PRO A 31 5.61 -12.21 8.28
CA PRO A 31 5.67 -12.67 9.66
C PRO A 31 4.53 -12.15 10.55
N ILE A 32 3.63 -11.33 10.00
CA ILE A 32 2.52 -10.69 10.71
C ILE A 32 1.26 -10.69 9.84
N PRO A 33 0.06 -10.80 10.44
CA PRO A 33 -1.20 -10.92 9.72
C PRO A 33 -1.68 -9.57 9.19
N ILE A 34 -0.96 -8.99 8.22
CA ILE A 34 -1.36 -7.77 7.54
C ILE A 34 -2.31 -8.10 6.39
N LEU A 35 -3.39 -7.34 6.23
CA LEU A 35 -4.26 -7.42 5.07
C LEU A 35 -3.50 -6.96 3.82
N VAL A 36 -3.43 -7.81 2.79
CA VAL A 36 -2.81 -7.47 1.51
C VAL A 36 -3.84 -7.56 0.40
N LEU A 37 -4.00 -6.48 -0.38
CA LEU A 37 -4.94 -6.35 -1.48
C LEU A 37 -4.20 -6.31 -2.82
N ALA A 38 -4.82 -6.89 -3.85
CA ALA A 38 -4.31 -6.88 -5.21
C ALA A 38 -4.91 -5.71 -6.01
N ASP A 39 -4.08 -5.02 -6.78
CA ASP A 39 -4.44 -3.94 -7.72
C ASP A 39 -3.82 -4.23 -9.10
N PRO A 40 -4.19 -5.33 -9.77
CA PRO A 40 -3.53 -5.80 -11.00
C PRO A 40 -3.64 -4.77 -12.14
N ASN A 41 -4.74 -4.01 -12.18
CA ASN A 41 -4.99 -2.98 -13.18
C ASN A 41 -4.37 -1.62 -12.84
N ARG A 42 -3.72 -1.49 -11.67
CA ARG A 42 -3.13 -0.24 -11.16
C ARG A 42 -4.15 0.89 -11.00
N ASP A 43 -5.42 0.56 -10.76
CA ASP A 43 -6.50 1.55 -10.61
C ASP A 43 -6.34 2.34 -9.31
N VAL A 44 -6.04 1.66 -8.21
CA VAL A 44 -5.76 2.33 -6.93
C VAL A 44 -4.45 3.08 -7.01
N TYR A 45 -3.41 2.47 -7.58
CA TYR A 45 -2.12 3.11 -7.81
C TYR A 45 -2.24 4.45 -8.53
N ARG A 46 -3.05 4.50 -9.60
CA ARG A 46 -3.35 5.73 -10.35
C ARG A 46 -4.15 6.76 -9.54
N ARG A 47 -5.15 6.33 -8.78
CA ARG A 47 -5.93 7.24 -7.90
C ARG A 47 -5.07 7.93 -6.85
N PHE A 48 -3.97 7.31 -6.43
CA PHE A 48 -2.99 7.90 -5.51
C PHE A 48 -1.92 8.76 -6.25
N GLY A 49 -1.98 8.85 -7.57
CA GLY A 49 -1.10 9.67 -8.41
C GLY A 49 0.36 9.17 -8.42
N LEU A 50 0.57 7.86 -8.30
CA LEU A 50 1.90 7.25 -8.19
C LEU A 50 2.56 6.97 -9.55
N GLU A 51 1.80 7.04 -10.65
CA GLU A 51 2.24 6.81 -12.03
C GLU A 51 3.18 7.89 -12.60
N LYS A 52 3.36 9.02 -11.92
CA LYS A 52 4.20 10.15 -12.38
C LYS A 52 5.72 9.89 -12.29
N ALA A 53 6.13 8.63 -12.28
CA ALA A 53 7.54 8.25 -12.30
C ALA A 53 7.95 7.88 -13.73
N LEU A 54 9.19 8.18 -14.11
CA LEU A 54 9.76 7.78 -15.41
C LEU A 54 9.59 6.27 -15.60
N LEU A 55 9.40 5.80 -16.84
CA LEU A 55 9.00 4.42 -17.22
C LEU A 55 9.63 3.25 -16.44
N VAL A 56 10.83 3.41 -15.88
CA VAL A 56 11.60 2.39 -15.15
C VAL A 56 11.54 2.51 -13.61
N VAL A 57 10.90 3.55 -13.07
CA VAL A 57 10.96 3.86 -11.64
C VAL A 57 9.59 3.62 -11.00
N GLN A 58 9.51 2.69 -10.04
CA GLN A 58 8.28 2.49 -9.28
C GLN A 58 8.27 3.40 -8.04
N ARG A 59 7.15 4.12 -7.84
CA ARG A 59 6.90 4.83 -6.58
C ARG A 59 6.09 3.96 -5.62
N SER A 60 6.42 4.06 -4.35
CA SER A 60 5.57 3.60 -3.24
C SER A 60 5.15 4.81 -2.42
N ALA A 61 4.02 4.73 -1.73
CA ALA A 61 3.58 5.81 -0.87
C ALA A 61 2.87 5.26 0.38
N PRO A 62 3.60 5.12 1.50
CA PRO A 62 2.96 5.04 2.80
C PRO A 62 2.00 6.22 2.96
N THR A 63 0.73 5.89 3.19
CA THR A 63 -0.36 6.86 3.21
C THR A 63 -1.23 6.61 4.44
N VAL A 64 -1.55 7.67 5.16
CA VAL A 64 -2.51 7.65 6.27
C VAL A 64 -3.81 8.23 5.77
N VAL A 65 -4.86 7.43 5.83
CA VAL A 65 -6.23 7.81 5.50
C VAL A 65 -7.05 7.76 6.78
N ASP A 66 -7.80 8.81 7.07
CA ASP A 66 -8.70 8.81 8.22
C ASP A 66 -10.01 8.04 7.95
N ARG A 67 -10.87 7.94 8.96
CA ARG A 67 -12.15 7.22 8.85
C ARG A 67 -13.15 7.88 7.90
N GLN A 68 -12.92 9.14 7.51
CA GLN A 68 -13.74 9.86 6.53
C GLN A 68 -13.19 9.69 5.09
N GLY A 69 -12.11 8.93 4.90
CA GLY A 69 -11.49 8.72 3.61
C GLY A 69 -10.54 9.85 3.18
N VAL A 70 -10.17 10.75 4.09
CA VAL A 70 -9.28 11.88 3.80
C VAL A 70 -7.83 11.47 4.01
N ILE A 71 -6.98 11.76 3.02
CA ILE A 71 -5.53 11.57 3.13
C ILE A 71 -4.98 12.63 4.09
N ARG A 72 -4.56 12.19 5.29
CA ARG A 72 -3.94 13.06 6.31
C ARG A 72 -2.44 13.16 6.19
N TYR A 73 -1.82 12.14 5.60
CA TYR A 73 -0.39 12.12 5.35
C TYR A 73 -0.07 11.20 4.17
N MET A 74 0.87 11.61 3.32
CA MET A 74 1.39 10.77 2.25
C MET A 74 2.88 11.04 2.08
N LYS A 75 3.70 9.99 2.23
CA LYS A 75 5.13 10.06 1.93
C LYS A 75 5.40 9.40 0.58
N ARG A 76 5.61 10.18 -0.47
CA ARG A 76 6.00 9.62 -1.77
C ARG A 76 7.46 9.21 -1.71
N ALA A 77 7.71 7.90 -1.79
CA ALA A 77 9.04 7.33 -1.88
C ALA A 77 9.27 6.78 -3.28
N THR A 78 10.51 6.87 -3.74
CA THR A 78 10.94 6.33 -5.03
C THR A 78 11.79 5.09 -4.73
N ILE A 79 11.40 3.95 -5.28
CA ILE A 79 12.21 2.73 -5.22
C ILE A 79 12.92 2.65 -6.58
N ARG A 80 14.26 2.60 -6.56
CA ARG A 80 15.09 2.42 -7.75
C ARG A 80 15.37 0.94 -7.97
#